data_AF-A0A841BVE6-F1
#
_entry.id   AF-A0A841BVE6-F1
#
_cell.length_a   1.000
_cell.length_b   1.000
_cell.length_c   1.000
_cell.angle_alpha   90.00
_cell.angle_beta   90.00
_cell.angle_gamma   90.00
#
_symmetry.space_group_name_H-M   'P 1'
#
loop_
_entity.id
_entity.type
_entity.pdbx_description
1 polymer ?
#
loop_
_entity_poly.entity_id
_entity_poly.type
_entity_poly.pdbx_seq_one_letter_code
_entity_poly.pdbx_strand_id
1 'polypeptide(L)'
;MTVSPARIGSWLGRLMRCCHPEPVVAVTALTALIAVIAGHSAGGVALVAGTIGMSQLSIGWANDAIDAGRDRHSGRDDKPLAAEWAGGRRTVAVASAIAAAVTIGMGLSAGLTAGLVVTAGLVGGHLYNWPLKSTAASIVPYLVSFGALPAFIVLAVPVPLPVPLIVAGALFGGAAHLLNVQPDLADDAATGIRGLPHRLGPERSRALAALLVLLAAAAII
;
A
#
# COMPACT_ATOMS: atom_id res chain seq x y z
N MET A 1 -13.58 33.35 -2.75
CA MET A 1 -14.06 32.48 -3.86
C MET A 1 -14.87 31.34 -3.27
N THR A 2 -16.17 31.30 -3.49
CA THR A 2 -17.04 30.19 -3.08
C THR A 2 -16.95 29.08 -4.13
N VAL A 3 -16.62 27.86 -3.70
CA VAL A 3 -16.52 26.68 -4.57
C VAL A 3 -17.92 26.08 -4.70
N SER A 4 -18.44 25.93 -5.92
CA SER A 4 -19.77 25.32 -6.16
C SER A 4 -19.81 23.84 -5.73
N PRO A 5 -20.93 23.32 -5.21
CA PRO A 5 -21.11 21.89 -4.87
C PRO A 5 -20.77 20.92 -6.01
N ALA A 6 -21.11 21.28 -7.25
CA ALA A 6 -20.78 20.49 -8.43
C ALA A 6 -19.26 20.41 -8.68
N ARG A 7 -18.53 21.48 -8.33
CA ARG A 7 -17.07 21.52 -8.37
C ARG A 7 -16.47 20.68 -7.23
N ILE A 8 -17.08 20.66 -6.04
CA ILE A 8 -16.64 19.78 -4.94
C ILE A 8 -16.82 18.31 -5.33
N GLY A 9 -17.95 17.92 -5.91
CA GLY A 9 -18.21 16.55 -6.36
C GLY A 9 -17.21 16.07 -7.42
N SER A 10 -16.86 16.91 -8.39
CA SER A 10 -15.85 16.57 -9.39
C SER A 10 -14.43 16.48 -8.82
N TRP A 11 -14.11 17.29 -7.81
CA TRP A 11 -12.83 17.23 -7.10
C TRP A 11 -12.71 15.96 -6.24
N LEU A 12 -13.76 15.59 -5.52
CA LEU A 12 -13.80 14.35 -4.74
C LEU A 12 -13.67 13.13 -5.65
N GLY A 13 -14.37 13.12 -6.79
CA GLY A 13 -14.26 12.03 -7.77
C GLY A 13 -12.84 11.88 -8.32
N ARG A 14 -12.15 13.00 -8.63
CA ARG A 14 -10.74 12.98 -9.06
C ARG A 14 -9.81 12.52 -7.95
N LEU A 15 -10.02 12.99 -6.73
CA LEU A 15 -9.23 12.58 -5.57
C LEU A 15 -9.35 11.06 -5.34
N MET A 16 -10.56 10.50 -5.39
CA MET A 16 -10.78 9.05 -5.24
C MET A 16 -10.18 8.22 -6.36
N ARG A 17 -10.09 8.74 -7.58
CA ARG A 17 -9.38 8.03 -8.67
C ARG A 17 -7.87 7.98 -8.44
N CYS A 18 -7.29 8.98 -7.78
CA CYS A 18 -5.86 9.03 -7.49
C CYS A 18 -5.40 8.10 -6.36
N CYS A 19 -6.29 7.41 -5.65
CA CYS A 19 -5.88 6.45 -4.61
C CYS A 19 -5.88 4.99 -5.06
N HIS A 20 -6.26 4.69 -6.32
CA HIS A 20 -6.55 3.34 -6.80
C HIS A 20 -7.60 2.64 -5.90
N PRO A 21 -8.89 2.94 -6.08
CA PRO A 21 -9.93 2.53 -5.14
C PRO A 21 -10.06 1.00 -5.01
N GLU A 22 -9.69 0.23 -6.03
CA GLU A 22 -9.83 -1.22 -6.02
C GLU A 22 -8.90 -1.89 -4.99
N PRO A 23 -7.56 -1.64 -4.98
CA PRO A 23 -6.68 -2.08 -3.89
C PRO A 23 -7.13 -1.60 -2.51
N VAL A 24 -7.54 -0.33 -2.39
CA VAL A 24 -7.97 0.26 -1.11
C VAL A 24 -9.14 -0.56 -0.54
N VAL A 25 -10.19 -0.76 -1.34
CA VAL A 25 -11.38 -1.51 -0.92
C VAL A 25 -11.04 -2.96 -0.60
N ALA A 26 -10.26 -3.63 -1.45
CA ALA A 26 -9.92 -5.04 -1.27
C ALA A 26 -9.13 -5.28 0.02
N VAL A 27 -8.06 -4.50 0.26
CA VAL A 27 -7.20 -4.66 1.44
C VAL A 27 -7.93 -4.25 2.72
N THR A 28 -8.75 -3.20 2.68
CA THR A 28 -9.57 -2.79 3.83
C THR A 28 -10.62 -3.86 4.17
N ALA A 29 -11.32 -4.42 3.18
CA ALA A 29 -12.32 -5.45 3.40
C ALA A 29 -11.70 -6.75 3.96
N LEU A 30 -10.58 -7.17 3.38
CA LEU A 30 -9.83 -8.33 3.88
C LEU A 30 -9.36 -8.11 5.32
N THR A 31 -8.84 -6.91 5.63
CA THR A 31 -8.43 -6.54 6.99
C THR A 31 -9.60 -6.63 7.97
N ALA A 32 -10.77 -6.10 7.60
CA ALA A 32 -11.97 -6.18 8.42
C ALA A 32 -12.38 -7.63 8.70
N LEU A 33 -12.36 -8.49 7.67
CA LEU A 33 -12.67 -9.91 7.82
C LEU A 33 -11.70 -10.61 8.77
N ILE A 34 -10.39 -10.39 8.61
CA ILE A 34 -9.37 -10.98 9.49
C ILE A 34 -9.55 -10.47 10.93
N ALA A 35 -9.86 -9.19 11.13
CA ALA A 35 -10.13 -8.63 12.46
C ALA A 35 -11.36 -9.29 13.13
N VAL A 36 -12.43 -9.54 12.37
CA VAL A 36 -13.60 -10.31 12.86
C VAL A 36 -13.17 -11.71 13.29
N ILE A 37 -12.42 -12.42 12.46
CA ILE A 37 -11.94 -13.78 12.76
C ILE A 37 -11.03 -13.80 13.99
N ALA A 38 -10.20 -12.76 14.16
CA ALA A 38 -9.29 -12.61 15.31
C ALA A 38 -10.00 -12.21 16.62
N GLY A 39 -11.33 -12.03 16.61
CA GLY A 39 -12.12 -11.77 17.82
C GLY A 39 -12.22 -10.30 18.24
N HIS A 40 -12.02 -9.37 17.30
CA HIS A 40 -12.23 -7.94 17.58
C HIS A 40 -13.70 -7.63 17.87
N SER A 41 -13.94 -6.64 18.74
CA SER A 41 -15.26 -6.01 18.86
C SER A 41 -15.61 -5.26 17.57
N ALA A 42 -16.88 -4.91 17.35
CA ALA A 42 -17.29 -4.13 16.18
C ALA A 42 -16.51 -2.80 16.07
N GLY A 43 -16.24 -2.13 17.21
CA GLY A 43 -15.40 -0.93 17.25
C GLY A 43 -13.93 -1.21 16.90
N GLY A 44 -13.38 -2.33 17.36
CA GLY A 44 -12.02 -2.78 17.01
C GLY A 44 -11.87 -3.09 15.52
N VAL A 45 -12.85 -3.78 14.92
CA VAL A 45 -12.89 -4.04 13.47
C VAL A 45 -12.89 -2.73 12.69
N ALA A 46 -13.74 -1.76 13.08
CA ALA A 46 -13.80 -0.46 12.44
C ALA A 46 -12.48 0.32 12.58
N LEU A 47 -11.84 0.27 13.75
CA LEU A 47 -10.55 0.92 14.00
C LEU A 47 -9.45 0.33 13.12
N VAL A 48 -9.28 -0.99 13.12
CA VAL A 48 -8.21 -1.68 12.38
C VAL A 48 -8.42 -1.54 10.87
N ALA A 49 -9.64 -1.80 10.37
CA ALA A 49 -9.97 -1.64 8.96
C ALA A 49 -9.83 -0.18 8.50
N GLY A 50 -10.30 0.78 9.30
CA GLY A 50 -10.16 2.21 9.03
C GLY A 50 -8.70 2.65 9.01
N THR A 51 -7.87 2.15 9.92
CA THR A 51 -6.42 2.42 9.97
C THR A 51 -5.74 1.96 8.67
N ILE A 52 -6.02 0.72 8.24
CA ILE A 52 -5.45 0.20 6.99
C ILE A 52 -6.01 0.91 5.76
N GLY A 53 -7.30 1.26 5.75
CA GLY A 53 -7.90 2.07 4.68
C GLY A 53 -7.23 3.43 4.52
N MET A 54 -6.97 4.14 5.62
CA MET A 54 -6.23 5.41 5.60
C MET A 54 -4.78 5.22 5.14
N SER A 55 -4.14 4.10 5.51
CA SER A 55 -2.80 3.76 5.02
C SER A 55 -2.79 3.58 3.51
N GLN A 56 -3.75 2.81 2.96
CA GLN A 56 -3.89 2.58 1.52
C GLN A 56 -4.17 3.87 0.75
N LEU A 57 -5.07 4.72 1.26
CA LEU A 57 -5.33 6.05 0.68
C LEU A 57 -4.06 6.91 0.66
N SER A 58 -3.32 6.92 1.78
CA SER A 58 -2.07 7.68 1.88
C SER A 58 -1.05 7.24 0.84
N ILE A 59 -0.80 5.93 0.75
CA ILE A 59 0.18 5.34 -0.18
C ILE A 59 -0.25 5.56 -1.63
N GLY A 60 -1.53 5.32 -1.97
CA GLY A 60 -2.06 5.51 -3.32
C GLY A 60 -1.94 6.96 -3.80
N TRP A 61 -2.40 7.92 -2.97
CA TRP A 61 -2.27 9.34 -3.29
C TRP A 61 -0.81 9.80 -3.41
N ALA A 62 0.08 9.33 -2.54
CA ALA A 62 1.50 9.66 -2.66
C ALA A 62 2.09 9.13 -3.98
N ASN A 63 1.75 7.91 -4.36
CA ASN A 63 2.22 7.31 -5.62
C ASN A 63 1.84 8.19 -6.81
N ASP A 64 0.56 8.54 -6.92
CA ASP A 64 0.05 9.39 -8.00
C ASP A 64 0.69 10.79 -8.00
N ALA A 65 0.89 11.40 -6.83
CA ALA A 65 1.53 12.71 -6.72
C ALA A 65 3.03 12.69 -7.09
N ILE A 66 3.73 11.58 -6.82
CA ILE A 66 5.12 11.35 -7.19
C ILE A 66 5.24 11.08 -8.69
N ASP A 67 4.38 10.23 -9.24
CA ASP A 67 4.44 9.77 -10.63
C ASP A 67 3.80 10.75 -11.62
N ALA A 68 3.06 11.77 -11.15
CA ALA A 68 2.38 12.76 -11.99
C ALA A 68 3.21 13.35 -13.14
N GLY A 69 4.50 13.61 -12.92
CA GLY A 69 5.39 14.12 -13.97
C GLY A 69 5.70 13.09 -15.05
N ARG A 70 5.92 11.84 -14.65
CA ARG A 70 6.15 10.71 -15.56
C ARG A 70 4.87 10.35 -16.30
N ASP A 71 3.76 10.24 -15.58
CA ASP A 71 2.45 9.92 -16.16
C ASP A 71 2.05 10.92 -17.25
N ARG A 72 2.36 12.22 -17.03
CA ARG A 72 2.17 13.25 -18.06
C ARG A 72 3.08 13.04 -19.27
N HIS A 73 4.35 12.69 -19.07
CA HIS A 73 5.28 12.44 -20.17
C HIS A 73 4.89 11.20 -20.99
N SER A 74 4.31 10.20 -20.34
CA SER A 74 3.81 8.97 -20.97
C SER A 74 2.40 9.09 -21.55
N GLY A 75 1.75 10.26 -21.50
CA GLY A 75 0.42 10.47 -22.09
C GLY A 75 -0.72 9.70 -21.38
N ARG A 76 -0.61 9.47 -20.08
CA ARG A 76 -1.61 8.74 -19.27
C ARG A 76 -2.85 9.61 -18.98
N ASP A 77 -3.64 9.91 -19.99
CA ASP A 77 -4.85 10.76 -19.87
C ASP A 77 -5.96 10.14 -18.99
N ASP A 78 -5.86 8.85 -18.69
CA ASP A 78 -6.71 8.15 -17.73
C ASP A 78 -6.47 8.61 -16.28
N LYS A 79 -5.28 9.14 -15.97
CA LYS A 79 -4.89 9.58 -14.63
C LYS A 79 -5.26 11.05 -14.39
N PRO A 80 -6.01 11.38 -13.31
CA PRO A 80 -6.46 12.76 -13.06
C PRO A 80 -5.34 13.81 -12.93
N LEU A 81 -4.14 13.42 -12.48
CA LEU A 81 -3.00 14.34 -12.32
C LEU A 81 -2.21 14.56 -13.61
N ALA A 82 -2.31 13.64 -14.57
CA ALA A 82 -1.75 13.82 -15.90
C ALA A 82 -2.60 14.80 -16.73
N ALA A 83 -3.93 14.73 -16.62
CA ALA A 83 -4.92 15.48 -17.40
C ALA A 83 -5.25 16.91 -16.88
N GLU A 84 -4.25 17.80 -16.77
CA GLU A 84 -4.43 19.24 -16.46
C GLU A 84 -5.31 19.58 -15.23
N TRP A 85 -5.05 18.94 -14.08
CA TRP A 85 -5.68 19.34 -12.82
C TRP A 85 -4.85 20.41 -12.08
N ALA A 86 -5.20 21.68 -12.31
CA ALA A 86 -4.57 22.82 -11.64
C ALA A 86 -4.63 22.68 -10.10
N GLY A 87 -3.45 22.66 -9.46
CA GLY A 87 -3.32 22.47 -8.01
C GLY A 87 -3.53 21.02 -7.52
N GLY A 88 -3.94 20.10 -8.39
CA GLY A 88 -4.30 18.73 -8.02
C GLY A 88 -3.18 17.98 -7.31
N ARG A 89 -1.95 18.08 -7.82
CA ARG A 89 -0.79 17.41 -7.21
C ARG A 89 -0.58 17.84 -5.76
N ARG A 90 -0.75 19.14 -5.44
CA ARG A 90 -0.65 19.65 -4.07
C ARG A 90 -1.81 19.12 -3.22
N THR A 91 -3.02 19.13 -3.75
CA THR A 91 -4.21 18.61 -3.04
C THR A 91 -4.04 17.12 -2.69
N VAL A 92 -3.63 16.30 -3.64
CA VAL A 92 -3.39 14.86 -3.45
C VAL A 92 -2.25 14.61 -2.46
N ALA A 93 -1.14 15.35 -2.55
CA ALA A 93 -0.03 15.24 -1.60
C ALA A 93 -0.45 15.62 -0.16
N VAL A 94 -1.24 16.67 0.00
CA VAL A 94 -1.78 17.07 1.32
C VAL A 94 -2.75 16.01 1.85
N ALA A 95 -3.64 15.48 1.01
CA ALA A 95 -4.56 14.40 1.39
C ALA A 95 -3.78 13.14 1.83
N SER A 96 -2.71 12.78 1.10
CA SER A 96 -1.81 11.69 1.48
C SER A 96 -1.17 11.89 2.86
N ALA A 97 -0.66 13.10 3.13
CA ALA A 97 -0.05 13.43 4.42
C ALA A 97 -1.06 13.40 5.58
N ILE A 98 -2.28 13.89 5.35
CA ILE A 98 -3.36 13.82 6.34
C ILE A 98 -3.72 12.36 6.62
N ALA A 99 -3.91 11.54 5.58
CA ALA A 99 -4.22 10.13 5.73
C ALA A 99 -3.09 9.35 6.44
N ALA A 100 -1.82 9.70 6.20
CA ALA A 100 -0.69 9.17 6.96
C ALA A 100 -0.78 9.52 8.45
N ALA A 101 -1.04 10.79 8.77
CA ALA A 101 -1.17 11.23 10.16
C ALA A 101 -2.35 10.54 10.88
N VAL A 102 -3.49 10.39 10.19
CA VAL A 102 -4.65 9.66 10.70
C VAL A 102 -4.32 8.18 10.93
N THR A 103 -3.60 7.54 10.01
CA THR A 103 -3.14 6.15 10.15
C THR A 103 -2.29 5.97 11.40
N ILE A 104 -1.33 6.86 11.64
CA ILE A 104 -0.46 6.82 12.82
C ILE A 104 -1.28 7.03 14.09
N GLY A 105 -2.16 8.02 14.11
CA GLY A 105 -3.02 8.32 15.27
C GLY A 105 -3.96 7.16 15.63
N MET A 106 -4.66 6.60 14.64
CA MET A 106 -5.54 5.43 14.82
C MET A 106 -4.74 4.20 15.26
N GLY A 107 -3.59 3.93 14.63
CA GLY A 107 -2.71 2.83 15.01
C GLY A 107 -2.24 2.92 16.46
N LEU A 108 -1.77 4.10 16.90
CA LEU A 108 -1.33 4.33 18.28
C LEU A 108 -2.49 4.21 19.28
N SER A 109 -3.72 4.55 18.88
CA SER A 109 -4.90 4.37 19.73
C SER A 109 -5.26 2.89 19.98
N ALA A 110 -4.80 1.98 19.10
CA ALA A 110 -4.88 0.53 19.29
C ALA A 110 -3.76 -0.02 20.20
N GLY A 111 -2.81 0.82 20.62
CA GLY A 111 -1.67 0.47 21.46
C GLY A 111 -0.33 0.87 20.82
N LEU A 112 0.69 1.14 21.64
CA LEU A 112 1.99 1.62 21.17
C LEU A 112 2.63 0.65 20.15
N THR A 113 2.72 -0.64 20.49
CA THR A 113 3.33 -1.64 19.62
C THR A 113 2.56 -1.82 18.32
N ALA A 114 1.22 -1.87 18.38
CA ALA A 114 0.36 -1.95 17.21
C ALA A 114 0.56 -0.71 16.30
N GLY A 115 0.60 0.48 16.88
CA GLY A 115 0.85 1.73 16.19
C GLY A 115 2.21 1.79 15.50
N LEU A 116 3.28 1.32 16.16
CA LEU A 116 4.61 1.24 15.56
C LEU A 116 4.65 0.27 14.36
N VAL A 117 3.99 -0.88 14.48
CA VAL A 117 3.93 -1.90 13.42
C VAL A 117 3.20 -1.38 12.19
N VAL A 118 2.01 -0.79 12.35
CA VAL A 118 1.28 -0.24 11.20
C VAL A 118 1.99 0.98 10.60
N THR A 119 2.68 1.77 11.43
CA THR A 119 3.53 2.87 10.95
C THR A 119 4.71 2.35 10.13
N ALA A 120 5.35 1.24 10.53
CA ALA A 120 6.41 0.62 9.74
C ALA A 120 5.91 0.13 8.38
N GLY A 121 4.70 -0.44 8.32
CA GLY A 121 4.04 -0.79 7.06
C GLY A 121 3.73 0.42 6.18
N LEU A 122 3.18 1.49 6.77
CA LEU A 122 2.92 2.77 6.08
C LEU A 122 4.22 3.37 5.49
N VAL A 123 5.27 3.45 6.30
CA VAL A 123 6.59 3.92 5.86
C VAL A 123 7.15 3.03 4.76
N GLY A 124 6.97 1.71 4.86
CA GLY A 124 7.30 0.75 3.80
C GLY A 124 6.64 1.12 2.48
N GLY A 125 5.32 1.29 2.46
CA GLY A 125 4.58 1.69 1.25
C GLY A 125 5.05 3.02 0.64
N HIS A 126 5.31 4.04 1.46
CA HIS A 126 5.87 5.31 0.97
C HIS A 126 7.30 5.15 0.42
N LEU A 127 8.15 4.36 1.09
CA LEU A 127 9.49 4.06 0.63
C LEU A 127 9.48 3.25 -0.68
N TYR A 128 8.47 2.41 -0.90
CA TYR A 128 8.26 1.78 -2.19
C TYR A 128 8.02 2.83 -3.27
N ASN A 129 7.03 3.72 -3.07
CA ASN A 129 6.72 4.79 -4.02
C ASN A 129 7.96 5.61 -4.38
N TRP A 130 8.77 5.96 -3.38
CA TRP A 130 10.10 6.54 -3.58
C TRP A 130 10.98 6.42 -2.31
N PRO A 131 12.28 6.09 -2.42
CA PRO A 131 13.03 5.82 -3.65
C PRO A 131 13.15 4.32 -4.00
N LEU A 132 12.64 3.41 -3.15
CA LEU A 132 13.08 2.01 -3.17
C LEU A 132 12.57 1.22 -4.38
N LYS A 133 11.44 1.58 -5.02
CA LYS A 133 10.96 0.89 -6.24
C LYS A 133 12.02 0.80 -7.33
N SER A 134 12.91 1.79 -7.43
CA SER A 134 13.98 1.85 -8.43
C SER A 134 15.31 1.25 -7.96
N THR A 135 15.33 0.49 -6.87
CA THR A 135 16.55 -0.07 -6.26
C THR A 135 16.48 -1.59 -6.10
N ALA A 136 17.62 -2.24 -5.86
CA ALA A 136 17.63 -3.67 -5.48
C ALA A 136 16.83 -3.96 -4.20
N ALA A 137 16.64 -2.96 -3.33
CA ALA A 137 15.85 -3.09 -2.11
C ALA A 137 14.32 -2.98 -2.33
N SER A 138 13.84 -2.87 -3.58
CA SER A 138 12.41 -2.75 -3.92
C SER A 138 11.48 -3.81 -3.31
N ILE A 139 12.01 -4.99 -2.95
CA ILE A 139 11.25 -6.06 -2.30
C ILE A 139 10.99 -5.80 -0.80
N VAL A 140 11.88 -5.04 -0.14
CA VAL A 140 11.85 -4.83 1.32
C VAL A 140 10.54 -4.18 1.78
N PRO A 141 10.04 -3.11 1.13
CA PRO A 141 8.72 -2.56 1.44
C PRO A 141 7.58 -3.57 1.49
N TYR A 142 7.55 -4.51 0.55
CA TYR A 142 6.51 -5.53 0.48
C TYR A 142 6.64 -6.55 1.61
N LEU A 143 7.86 -7.02 1.89
CA LEU A 143 8.13 -7.92 3.02
C LEU A 143 7.66 -7.29 4.34
N VAL A 144 8.02 -6.02 4.57
CA VAL A 144 7.66 -5.28 5.79
C VAL A 144 6.15 -5.06 5.87
N SER A 145 5.54 -4.55 4.80
CA SER A 145 4.12 -4.15 4.83
C SER A 145 3.18 -5.34 4.96
N PHE A 146 3.45 -6.44 4.24
CA PHE A 146 2.61 -7.63 4.32
C PHE A 146 2.81 -8.40 5.62
N GLY A 147 4.01 -8.40 6.21
CA GLY A 147 4.23 -8.97 7.55
C GLY A 147 3.61 -8.12 8.66
N ALA A 148 3.64 -6.79 8.53
CA ALA A 148 3.09 -5.85 9.50
C ALA A 148 1.56 -5.95 9.63
N LEU A 149 0.85 -6.29 8.54
CA LEU A 149 -0.61 -6.36 8.54
C LEU A 149 -1.20 -7.36 9.57
N PRO A 150 -0.88 -8.67 9.52
CA PRO A 150 -1.38 -9.63 10.52
C PRO A 150 -0.86 -9.32 11.93
N ALA A 151 0.37 -8.79 12.05
CA ALA A 151 0.90 -8.35 13.34
C ALA A 151 0.06 -7.22 13.95
N PHE A 152 -0.25 -6.19 13.17
CA PHE A 152 -1.08 -5.06 13.61
C PHE A 152 -2.48 -5.51 14.04
N ILE A 153 -3.13 -6.34 13.22
CA ILE A 153 -4.48 -6.84 13.51
C ILE A 153 -4.50 -7.58 14.85
N VAL A 154 -3.52 -8.44 15.12
CA VAL A 154 -3.49 -9.21 16.37
C VAL A 154 -3.01 -8.39 17.56
N LEU A 155 -2.02 -7.52 17.41
CA LEU A 155 -1.53 -6.69 18.52
C LEU A 155 -2.59 -5.74 19.11
N ALA A 156 -3.69 -5.52 18.39
CA ALA A 156 -4.83 -4.73 18.83
C ALA A 156 -5.87 -5.53 19.65
N VAL A 157 -5.63 -6.83 19.91
CA VAL A 157 -6.48 -7.71 20.74
C VAL A 157 -5.63 -8.64 21.62
N PRO A 158 -6.15 -9.17 22.74
CA PRO A 158 -5.38 -10.00 23.67
C PRO A 158 -5.27 -11.45 23.20
N VAL A 159 -4.68 -11.69 22.02
CA VAL A 159 -4.41 -13.04 21.48
C VAL A 159 -2.91 -13.22 21.18
N PRO A 160 -2.38 -14.46 21.18
CA PRO A 160 -0.97 -14.70 20.88
C PRO A 160 -0.56 -14.20 19.50
N LEU A 161 0.65 -13.64 19.39
CA LEU A 161 1.19 -13.14 18.12
C LEU A 161 1.38 -14.30 17.13
N PRO A 162 0.79 -14.26 15.93
CA PRO A 162 0.86 -15.35 14.98
C PRO A 162 2.14 -15.24 14.16
N VAL A 163 3.31 -15.49 14.78
CA VAL A 163 4.62 -15.41 14.11
C VAL A 163 4.66 -16.18 12.78
N PRO A 164 4.12 -17.41 12.68
CA PRO A 164 3.95 -18.12 11.41
C PRO A 164 3.24 -17.30 10.31
N LEU A 165 2.13 -16.65 10.65
CA LEU A 165 1.33 -15.85 9.73
C LEU A 165 2.03 -14.55 9.33
N ILE A 166 2.79 -13.94 10.24
CA ILE A 166 3.61 -12.76 9.96
C ILE A 166 4.70 -13.10 8.94
N VAL A 167 5.39 -14.21 9.14
CA VAL A 167 6.42 -14.71 8.21
C VAL A 167 5.80 -15.04 6.85
N ALA A 168 4.68 -15.77 6.84
CA ALA A 168 3.96 -16.10 5.61
C ALA A 168 3.47 -14.85 4.87
N GLY A 169 2.92 -13.88 5.58
CA GLY A 169 2.53 -12.58 5.04
C GLY A 169 3.72 -11.87 4.39
N ALA A 170 4.84 -11.74 5.10
CA ALA A 170 6.04 -11.12 4.56
C ALA A 170 6.51 -11.81 3.27
N LEU A 171 6.66 -13.14 3.29
CA LEU A 171 7.07 -13.93 2.11
C LEU A 171 6.09 -13.78 0.94
N PHE A 172 4.79 -13.82 1.21
CA PHE A 172 3.75 -13.58 0.20
C PHE A 172 3.83 -12.17 -0.39
N GLY A 173 4.10 -11.15 0.43
CA GLY A 173 4.36 -9.80 -0.04
C GLY A 173 5.57 -9.74 -0.98
N GLY A 174 6.67 -10.42 -0.63
CA GLY A 174 7.83 -10.53 -1.51
C GLY A 174 7.50 -11.18 -2.86
N ALA A 175 6.69 -12.24 -2.85
CA ALA A 175 6.21 -12.86 -4.08
C ALA A 175 5.30 -11.92 -4.89
N ALA A 176 4.37 -11.22 -4.23
CA ALA A 176 3.48 -10.26 -4.85
C ALA A 176 4.28 -9.15 -5.55
N HIS A 177 5.34 -8.61 -4.93
CA HIS A 177 6.24 -7.64 -5.57
C HIS A 177 6.83 -8.17 -6.88
N LEU A 178 7.39 -9.38 -6.83
CA LEU A 178 8.08 -10.00 -7.97
C LEU A 178 7.12 -10.31 -9.14
N LEU A 179 5.84 -10.54 -8.85
CA LEU A 179 4.80 -10.84 -9.84
C LEU A 179 4.09 -9.58 -10.34
N ASN A 180 3.81 -8.61 -9.47
CA ASN A 180 3.13 -7.36 -9.81
C ASN A 180 3.90 -6.54 -10.83
N VAL A 181 5.23 -6.59 -10.80
CA VAL A 181 6.09 -5.85 -11.73
C VAL A 181 6.21 -6.55 -13.10
N GLN A 182 5.80 -7.81 -13.23
CA GLN A 182 6.01 -8.59 -14.47
C GLN A 182 5.34 -8.01 -15.72
N PRO A 183 4.05 -7.60 -15.68
CA PRO A 183 3.38 -7.10 -16.88
C PRO A 183 4.05 -5.86 -17.45
N ASP A 184 4.55 -4.99 -16.59
CA ASP A 184 5.05 -3.66 -16.94
C ASP A 184 6.59 -3.58 -16.94
N LEU A 185 7.30 -4.71 -16.79
CA LEU A 185 8.75 -4.75 -16.53
C LEU A 185 9.59 -4.03 -17.60
N ALA A 186 9.19 -4.09 -18.87
CA ALA A 186 9.89 -3.42 -19.96
C ALA A 186 9.62 -1.91 -19.99
N ASP A 187 8.36 -1.52 -19.79
CA ASP A 187 7.92 -0.11 -19.79
C ASP A 187 8.48 0.64 -18.58
N ASP A 188 8.50 0.01 -17.41
CA ASP A 188 9.14 0.51 -16.20
C ASP A 188 10.64 0.75 -16.41
N ALA A 189 11.35 -0.20 -17.06
CA ALA A 189 12.76 -0.04 -17.39
C ALA A 189 13.02 1.13 -18.35
N ALA A 190 12.13 1.33 -19.33
CA ALA A 190 12.21 2.44 -20.29
C ALA A 190 12.04 3.81 -19.61
N THR A 191 11.28 3.88 -18.50
CA THR A 191 11.11 5.11 -17.69
C THR A 191 12.14 5.25 -16.56
N GLY A 192 13.15 4.37 -16.51
CA GLY A 192 14.26 4.43 -15.55
C GLY A 192 14.00 3.72 -14.21
N ILE A 193 12.90 3.00 -14.04
CA ILE A 193 12.75 2.10 -12.87
C ILE A 193 13.67 0.89 -13.05
N ARG A 194 14.50 0.62 -12.03
CA ARG A 194 15.37 -0.57 -11.99
C ARG A 194 15.37 -1.27 -10.62
N GLY A 195 14.19 -1.77 -10.26
CA GLY A 195 13.95 -2.59 -9.08
C GLY A 195 14.62 -3.97 -9.13
N LEU A 196 14.45 -4.76 -8.07
CA LEU A 196 14.93 -6.15 -7.99
C LEU A 196 14.41 -7.02 -9.15
N PRO A 197 13.11 -6.99 -9.53
CA PRO A 197 12.61 -7.81 -10.64
C PRO A 197 13.34 -7.55 -11.96
N HIS A 198 13.63 -6.27 -12.24
CA HIS A 198 14.37 -5.83 -13.42
C HIS A 198 15.81 -6.38 -13.44
N ARG A 199 16.47 -6.39 -12.27
CA ARG A 199 17.86 -6.88 -12.13
C ARG A 199 17.95 -8.40 -12.23
N LEU A 200 16.93 -9.11 -11.76
CA LEU A 200 16.85 -10.57 -11.86
C LEU A 200 16.42 -11.03 -13.25
N GLY A 201 15.61 -10.23 -13.94
CA GLY A 201 14.90 -10.64 -15.15
C GLY A 201 13.60 -11.39 -14.84
N PRO A 202 12.72 -11.57 -15.85
CA PRO A 202 11.37 -12.09 -15.66
C PRO A 202 11.35 -13.53 -15.12
N GLU A 203 12.18 -14.43 -15.68
CA GLU A 203 12.20 -15.84 -15.31
C GLU A 203 12.65 -16.07 -13.87
N ARG A 204 13.78 -15.47 -13.48
CA ARG A 204 14.32 -15.59 -12.10
C ARG A 204 13.38 -14.95 -11.08
N SER A 205 12.70 -13.87 -11.45
CA SER A 205 11.70 -13.24 -10.61
C SER A 205 10.49 -14.16 -10.38
N ARG A 206 9.99 -14.85 -11.40
CA ARG A 206 8.89 -15.83 -11.28
C ARG A 206 9.31 -17.04 -10.44
N ALA A 207 10.53 -17.56 -10.66
CA ALA A 207 11.06 -18.68 -9.88
C ALA A 207 11.21 -18.32 -8.40
N LEU A 208 11.74 -17.13 -8.09
CA LEU A 208 11.84 -16.65 -6.72
C LEU A 208 10.45 -16.42 -6.10
N ALA A 209 9.50 -15.86 -6.85
CA ALA A 209 8.12 -15.70 -6.37
C ALA A 209 7.48 -17.05 -5.99
N ALA A 210 7.63 -18.07 -6.83
CA ALA A 210 7.14 -19.42 -6.55
C ALA A 210 7.76 -20.00 -5.28
N LEU A 211 9.08 -19.87 -5.12
CA LEU A 211 9.78 -20.29 -3.90
C LEU A 211 9.25 -19.57 -2.66
N LEU A 212 9.06 -18.25 -2.72
CA LEU A 212 8.54 -17.47 -1.60
C LEU A 212 7.10 -17.89 -1.22
N VAL A 213 6.25 -18.21 -2.20
CA VAL A 213 4.90 -18.74 -1.94
C VAL A 213 4.95 -20.12 -1.28
N LEU A 214 5.83 -21.02 -1.74
CA LEU A 214 6.00 -22.34 -1.12
C LEU A 214 6.49 -22.22 0.33
N LEU A 215 7.44 -21.32 0.60
CA LEU A 215 7.92 -21.05 1.95
C LEU A 215 6.83 -20.40 2.82
N ALA A 216 6.01 -19.51 2.26
CA ALA A 216 4.89 -18.91 2.97
C ALA A 216 3.86 -19.97 3.40
N ALA A 217 3.53 -20.91 2.50
CA ALA A 217 2.64 -22.03 2.81
C ALA A 217 3.26 -22.96 3.86
N ALA A 218 4.54 -23.29 3.73
CA ALA A 218 5.25 -24.12 4.71
C ALA A 218 5.34 -23.47 6.10
N ALA A 219 5.38 -22.13 6.17
CA ALA A 219 5.46 -21.41 7.44
C ALA A 219 4.20 -21.57 8.30
N ILE A 220 3.04 -21.88 7.72
CA ILE A 220 1.73 -21.95 8.42
C ILE A 220 1.18 -23.38 8.60
N ILE A 221 1.97 -24.40 8.27
CA ILE A 221 1.69 -25.83 8.47
C ILE A 221 2.50 -26.33 9.66
#